data_AF-A0A9D9G7A4-F1
#
_entry.id   AF-A0A9D9G7A4-F1
#
_cell.length_a   1.000
_cell.length_b   1.000
_cell.length_c   1.000
_cell.angle_alpha   90.00
_cell.angle_beta   90.00
_cell.angle_gamma   90.00
#
_symmetry.space_group_name_H-M   'P 1'
#
loop_
_entity.id
_entity.type
_entity.pdbx_description
1 polymer ?
#
loop_
_entity_poly.entity_id
_entity_poly.type
_entity_poly.pdbx_seq_one_letter_code
_entity_poly.pdbx_strand_id
1 'polypeptide(L)'
;QAKYDANYILTSLGFAQRLFERQGRLSGVEIKLKEGINADNAKQELQALLGERFKVQDRYEQQNDIFRVMRIEKLISHVFLSFILLVACFNIIGSLSMLMIDKRQDIRTLRSLGATDKQISTIFRLEGHIISLAGALLGLLLGGILCWAQQEFGLVSMGGSEGLYIVDAYPVSVYLTDILLVLVTVLLVSWLAIWYPVNYLSKKILKT
;
A
#
# COMPACT_ATOMS: atom_id res chain seq x y z
N GLN A 1 -16.26 11.71 14.58
CA GLN A 1 -17.12 11.58 15.78
C GLN A 1 -18.25 12.60 15.84
N ALA A 2 -18.02 13.89 15.50
CA ALA A 2 -19.02 14.96 15.59
C ALA A 2 -20.35 14.73 14.84
N LYS A 3 -20.34 13.95 13.76
CA LYS A 3 -21.58 13.61 13.01
C LYS A 3 -22.51 12.63 13.76
N TYR A 4 -21.95 11.85 14.70
CA TYR A 4 -22.67 10.87 15.53
C TYR A 4 -23.08 11.47 16.88
N ASP A 5 -22.28 12.34 17.49
CA ASP A 5 -22.66 12.91 18.79
C ASP A 5 -23.68 14.05 18.68
N ALA A 6 -23.82 14.68 17.51
CA ALA A 6 -24.78 15.78 17.30
C ALA A 6 -26.21 15.34 16.91
N ASN A 7 -26.45 14.06 16.58
CA ASN A 7 -27.71 13.60 15.96
C ASN A 7 -28.39 12.42 16.65
N TYR A 8 -27.85 11.91 17.75
CA TYR A 8 -28.40 10.73 18.43
C TYR A 8 -28.80 11.07 19.86
N ILE A 9 -30.03 10.72 20.24
CA ILE A 9 -30.54 10.81 21.60
C ILE A 9 -30.80 9.38 22.08
N LEU A 10 -30.14 8.99 23.17
CA LEU A 10 -30.36 7.70 23.82
C LEU A 10 -31.53 7.84 24.79
N THR A 11 -32.54 6.98 24.64
CA THR A 11 -33.72 6.97 25.51
C THR A 11 -34.22 5.55 25.73
N SER A 12 -35.11 5.36 26.69
CA SER A 12 -35.73 4.05 26.94
C SER A 12 -36.57 3.59 25.75
N LEU A 13 -36.57 2.29 25.47
CA LEU A 13 -37.33 1.70 24.37
C LEU A 13 -38.83 2.04 24.47
N GLY A 14 -39.41 1.95 25.67
CA GLY A 14 -40.83 2.25 25.89
C GLY A 14 -41.18 3.73 25.69
N PHE A 15 -40.23 4.65 25.90
CA PHE A 15 -40.43 6.05 25.55
C PHE A 15 -40.34 6.27 24.05
N ALA A 16 -39.33 5.70 23.37
CA ALA A 16 -39.17 5.78 21.92
C ALA A 16 -40.39 5.20 21.18
N GLN A 17 -40.89 4.04 21.61
CA GLN A 17 -42.07 3.40 21.00
C GLN A 17 -43.35 4.23 21.13
N ARG A 18 -43.50 4.96 22.25
CA ARG A 18 -44.62 5.91 22.44
C ARG A 18 -44.44 7.15 21.58
N LEU A 19 -43.24 7.71 21.56
CA LEU A 19 -42.91 8.91 20.80
C LEU A 19 -43.09 8.72 19.28
N PHE A 20 -42.71 7.56 18.75
CA PHE A 20 -42.81 7.23 17.33
C PHE A 20 -44.07 6.45 16.95
N GLU A 21 -45.03 6.30 17.88
CA GLU A 21 -46.31 5.57 17.67
C GLU A 21 -46.12 4.12 17.15
N ARG A 22 -45.03 3.46 17.57
CA ARG A 22 -44.64 2.11 17.13
C ARG A 22 -44.66 1.12 18.28
N GLN A 23 -45.81 0.97 18.93
CA GLN A 23 -45.97 0.03 20.03
C GLN A 23 -45.75 -1.42 19.56
N GLY A 24 -44.85 -2.14 20.24
CA GLY A 24 -44.54 -3.54 19.94
C GLY A 24 -43.71 -3.78 18.67
N ARG A 25 -43.24 -2.74 17.98
CA ARG A 25 -42.38 -2.87 16.78
C ARG A 25 -40.96 -2.38 17.06
N LEU A 26 -39.98 -3.08 16.48
CA LEU A 26 -38.56 -2.73 16.54
C LEU A 26 -38.06 -2.46 15.12
N SER A 27 -37.23 -1.43 14.96
CA SER A 27 -36.62 -1.10 13.65
C SER A 27 -35.41 -1.99 13.34
N GLY A 28 -34.71 -2.46 14.36
CA GLY A 28 -33.52 -3.30 14.24
C GLY A 28 -33.05 -3.77 15.62
N VAL A 29 -32.25 -4.84 15.63
CA VAL A 29 -31.60 -5.36 16.83
C VAL A 29 -30.11 -5.40 16.54
N GLU A 30 -29.33 -4.77 17.41
CA GLU A 30 -27.87 -4.85 17.35
C GLU A 30 -27.40 -5.98 18.26
N ILE A 31 -26.60 -6.89 17.72
CA ILE A 31 -26.07 -8.03 18.44
C ILE A 31 -24.55 -7.88 18.49
N LYS A 32 -24.00 -7.80 19.71
CA LYS A 32 -22.55 -7.81 19.91
C LYS A 32 -22.07 -9.24 20.07
N LEU A 33 -21.21 -9.70 19.16
CA LEU A 33 -20.58 -11.00 19.24
C LEU A 33 -19.54 -11.04 20.37
N LYS A 34 -19.34 -12.23 20.95
CA LYS A 34 -18.24 -12.47 21.91
C LYS A 34 -16.89 -12.49 21.17
N GLU A 35 -15.83 -12.15 21.88
CA GLU A 35 -14.46 -12.13 21.35
C GLU A 35 -14.06 -13.51 20.79
N GLY A 36 -13.42 -13.53 19.62
CA GLY A 36 -12.95 -14.75 18.95
C GLY A 36 -13.94 -15.44 18.02
N ILE A 37 -15.18 -14.95 17.90
CA ILE A 37 -16.18 -15.48 16.95
C ILE A 37 -16.03 -14.77 15.60
N ASN A 38 -15.96 -15.55 14.51
CA ASN A 38 -15.93 -15.01 13.16
C ASN A 38 -17.30 -14.41 12.79
N ALA A 39 -17.32 -13.12 12.46
CA ALA A 39 -18.53 -12.36 12.15
C ALA A 39 -19.28 -12.91 10.92
N ASP A 40 -18.56 -13.40 9.91
CA ASP A 40 -19.16 -13.94 8.68
C ASP A 40 -19.94 -15.24 8.96
N ASN A 41 -19.38 -16.12 9.79
CA ASN A 41 -20.02 -17.39 10.15
C ASN A 41 -21.27 -17.14 11.02
N ALA A 42 -21.16 -16.28 12.03
CA ALA A 42 -22.28 -15.92 12.88
C ALA A 42 -23.42 -15.25 12.08
N LYS A 43 -23.08 -14.44 11.09
CA LYS A 43 -24.04 -13.84 10.17
C LYS A 43 -24.80 -14.89 9.36
N GLN A 44 -24.10 -15.87 8.80
CA GLN A 44 -24.73 -16.95 8.02
C GLN A 44 -25.68 -17.78 8.89
N GLU A 45 -25.27 -18.14 10.10
CA GLU A 45 -26.12 -18.85 11.06
C GLU A 45 -27.36 -18.04 11.44
N LEU A 46 -27.20 -16.74 11.74
CA LEU A 46 -28.31 -15.85 12.08
C LEU A 46 -29.26 -15.65 10.90
N GLN A 47 -28.74 -15.51 9.67
CA GLN A 47 -29.56 -15.38 8.47
C GLN A 47 -30.35 -16.66 8.18
N ALA A 48 -29.76 -17.84 8.44
CA ALA A 48 -30.45 -19.12 8.30
C ALA A 48 -31.58 -19.28 9.35
N LEU A 49 -31.37 -18.82 10.58
CA LEU A 49 -32.37 -18.86 11.65
C LEU A 49 -33.52 -17.86 11.47
N LEU A 50 -33.23 -16.66 10.97
CA LEU A 50 -34.20 -15.58 10.80
C LEU A 50 -34.93 -15.61 9.45
N GLY A 51 -34.42 -16.39 8.48
CA GLY A 51 -34.96 -16.52 7.13
C GLY A 51 -34.83 -15.23 6.30
N GLU A 52 -35.54 -15.15 5.17
CA GLU A 52 -35.44 -14.01 4.23
C GLU A 52 -36.24 -12.77 4.63
N ARG A 53 -37.06 -12.85 5.70
CA ARG A 53 -37.85 -11.70 6.17
C ARG A 53 -37.00 -10.62 6.84
N PHE A 54 -35.81 -10.98 7.32
CA PHE A 54 -34.89 -10.07 7.99
C PHE A 54 -33.56 -10.04 7.25
N LYS A 55 -32.98 -8.84 7.11
CA LYS A 55 -31.67 -8.65 6.50
C LYS A 55 -30.64 -8.54 7.60
N VAL A 56 -29.80 -9.56 7.78
CA VAL A 56 -28.67 -9.50 8.71
C VAL A 56 -27.51 -8.82 8.00
N GLN A 57 -27.10 -7.65 8.48
CA GLN A 57 -25.96 -6.89 7.94
C GLN A 57 -24.89 -6.76 9.01
N ASP A 58 -23.64 -6.97 8.62
CA ASP A 58 -22.49 -6.65 9.47
C ASP A 58 -22.20 -5.14 9.42
N ARG A 59 -21.49 -4.63 10.43
CA ARG A 59 -20.99 -3.25 10.52
C ARG A 59 -20.27 -2.81 9.25
N TYR A 60 -19.50 -3.71 8.64
CA TYR A 60 -18.82 -3.46 7.36
C TYR A 60 -19.81 -3.20 6.20
N GLU A 61 -20.94 -3.89 6.18
CA GLU A 61 -21.96 -3.75 5.13
C GLU A 61 -22.91 -2.58 5.36
N GLN A 62 -23.17 -2.20 6.62
CA GLN A 62 -23.89 -0.98 6.96
C GLN A 62 -23.14 0.29 6.55
N GLN A 63 -21.81 0.20 6.38
CA GLN A 63 -20.95 1.33 6.03
C GLN A 63 -20.32 1.23 4.63
N ASN A 64 -21.06 0.66 3.66
CA ASN A 64 -20.57 0.35 2.32
C ASN A 64 -19.96 1.55 1.57
N ASP A 65 -20.50 2.76 1.76
CA ASP A 65 -20.00 3.96 1.06
C ASP A 65 -18.59 4.36 1.53
N ILE A 66 -18.32 4.28 2.83
CA ILE A 66 -16.99 4.60 3.38
C ILE A 66 -15.97 3.51 3.01
N PHE A 67 -16.39 2.24 2.98
CA PHE A 67 -15.53 1.14 2.53
C PHE A 67 -15.22 1.18 1.03
N ARG A 68 -16.19 1.56 0.18
CA ARG A 68 -15.97 1.73 -1.25
C ARG A 68 -14.97 2.85 -1.53
N VAL A 69 -15.10 3.99 -0.86
CA VAL A 69 -14.16 5.10 -0.99
C VAL A 69 -12.76 4.68 -0.58
N MET A 70 -12.58 4.02 0.57
CA MET A 70 -11.26 3.52 1.01
C MET A 70 -10.65 2.51 0.03
N ARG A 71 -11.48 1.63 -0.57
CA ARG A 71 -10.99 0.64 -1.55
C ARG A 71 -10.55 1.32 -2.84
N ILE A 72 -11.30 2.30 -3.32
CA ILE A 72 -10.97 3.07 -4.54
C ILE A 72 -9.70 3.89 -4.30
N GLU A 73 -9.57 4.55 -3.15
CA GLU A 73 -8.37 5.30 -2.78
C GLU A 73 -7.12 4.39 -2.78
N LYS A 74 -7.19 3.25 -2.08
CA LYS A 74 -6.10 2.26 -2.08
C LYS A 74 -5.75 1.78 -3.49
N LEU A 75 -6.75 1.56 -4.35
CA LEU A 75 -6.52 1.12 -5.73
C LEU A 75 -5.82 2.21 -6.54
N ILE A 76 -6.25 3.48 -6.43
CA ILE A 76 -5.62 4.60 -7.11
C ILE A 76 -4.17 4.76 -6.66
N SER A 77 -3.90 4.74 -5.34
CA SER A 77 -2.54 4.78 -4.81
C SER A 77 -1.68 3.63 -5.33
N HIS A 78 -2.24 2.41 -5.39
CA HIS A 78 -1.54 1.25 -5.92
C HIS A 78 -1.20 1.38 -7.41
N VAL A 79 -2.12 1.91 -8.23
CA VAL A 79 -1.88 2.18 -9.66
C VAL A 79 -0.76 3.21 -9.82
N PHE A 80 -0.78 4.31 -9.09
CA PHE A 80 0.31 5.30 -9.13
C PHE A 80 1.66 4.71 -8.72
N LEU A 81 1.70 3.94 -7.63
CA LEU A 81 2.91 3.25 -7.19
C LEU A 81 3.47 2.34 -8.29
N SER A 82 2.60 1.55 -8.94
CA SER A 82 2.99 0.66 -10.03
C SER A 82 3.54 1.42 -11.24
N PHE A 83 2.96 2.58 -11.57
CA PHE A 83 3.40 3.42 -12.68
C PHE A 83 4.76 4.06 -12.41
N ILE A 84 4.98 4.59 -11.20
CA ILE A 84 6.27 5.15 -10.77
C ILE A 84 7.35 4.07 -10.83
N LEU A 85 7.04 2.86 -10.35
CA LEU A 85 7.96 1.73 -10.39
C LEU A 85 8.35 1.34 -11.82
N LEU A 86 7.39 1.34 -12.74
CA LEU A 86 7.64 1.08 -14.16
C LEU A 86 8.57 2.15 -14.78
N VAL A 87 8.35 3.43 -14.48
CA VAL A 87 9.24 4.52 -14.94
C VAL A 87 10.65 4.37 -14.35
N ALA A 88 10.75 4.01 -13.08
CA ALA A 88 12.04 3.77 -12.42
C ALA A 88 12.80 2.62 -13.08
N CYS A 89 12.12 1.51 -13.42
CA CYS A 89 12.72 0.40 -14.17
C CYS A 89 13.31 0.87 -15.51
N PHE A 90 12.56 1.66 -16.30
CA PHE A 90 13.07 2.18 -17.56
C PHE A 90 14.29 3.10 -17.37
N ASN A 91 14.30 3.91 -16.32
CA ASN A 91 15.43 4.79 -16.02
C ASN A 91 16.70 3.99 -15.70
N ILE A 92 16.59 2.94 -14.87
CA ILE A 92 17.70 2.05 -14.54
C ILE A 92 18.23 1.38 -15.80
N ILE A 93 17.34 0.86 -16.66
CA ILE A 93 17.73 0.20 -17.91
C ILE A 93 18.47 1.18 -18.83
N GLY A 94 17.96 2.40 -18.99
CA GLY A 94 18.58 3.44 -19.80
C GLY A 94 19.96 3.84 -19.28
N SER A 95 20.07 4.10 -17.97
CA SER A 95 21.32 4.48 -17.33
C SER A 95 22.39 3.37 -17.42
N LEU A 96 22.04 2.11 -17.10
CA LEU A 96 22.95 0.98 -17.24
C LEU A 96 23.38 0.74 -18.69
N SER A 97 22.44 0.84 -19.63
CA SER A 97 22.75 0.67 -21.05
C SER A 97 23.71 1.75 -21.55
N MET A 98 23.50 3.01 -21.15
CA MET A 98 24.38 4.12 -21.50
C MET A 98 25.78 3.92 -20.90
N LEU A 99 25.85 3.53 -19.62
CA LEU A 99 27.11 3.27 -18.94
C LEU A 99 27.88 2.09 -19.58
N MET A 100 27.19 1.03 -20.01
CA MET A 100 27.80 -0.06 -20.78
C MET A 100 28.37 0.41 -22.13
N ILE A 101 27.67 1.33 -22.82
CA ILE A 101 28.11 1.88 -24.11
C ILE A 101 29.32 2.79 -23.91
N ASP A 102 29.30 3.68 -22.93
CA ASP A 102 30.41 4.58 -22.60
C ASP A 102 31.67 3.80 -22.21
N LYS A 103 31.49 2.67 -21.51
CA LYS A 103 32.57 1.77 -21.10
C LYS A 103 32.96 0.70 -22.13
N ARG A 104 32.46 0.78 -23.37
CA ARG A 104 32.76 -0.22 -24.42
C ARG A 104 34.25 -0.37 -24.73
N GLN A 105 35.01 0.73 -24.69
CA GLN A 105 36.46 0.70 -24.91
C GLN A 105 37.16 -0.11 -23.80
N ASP A 106 36.81 0.14 -22.54
CA ASP A 106 37.36 -0.55 -21.37
C ASP A 106 37.01 -2.04 -21.40
N ILE A 107 35.77 -2.38 -21.79
CA ILE A 107 35.31 -3.76 -22.01
C ILE A 107 36.19 -4.48 -23.03
N ARG A 108 36.55 -3.82 -24.15
CA ARG A 108 37.42 -4.40 -25.18
C ARG A 108 38.83 -4.65 -24.64
N THR A 109 39.38 -3.71 -23.88
CA THR A 109 40.70 -3.88 -23.24
C THR A 109 40.70 -5.06 -22.27
N LEU A 110 39.68 -5.19 -21.41
CA LEU A 110 39.53 -6.34 -20.52
C LEU A 110 39.45 -7.66 -21.30
N ARG A 111 38.71 -7.68 -22.41
CA ARG A 111 38.60 -8.87 -23.26
C ARG A 111 39.95 -9.24 -23.89
N SER A 112 40.72 -8.26 -24.35
CA SER A 112 42.08 -8.46 -24.85
C SER A 112 43.05 -8.97 -23.77
N LEU A 113 42.80 -8.66 -22.50
CA LEU A 113 43.54 -9.20 -21.34
C LEU A 113 43.06 -10.60 -20.91
N GLY A 114 42.07 -11.18 -21.60
CA GLY A 114 41.56 -12.53 -21.33
C GLY A 114 40.29 -12.59 -20.47
N ALA A 115 39.65 -11.46 -20.19
CA ALA A 115 38.38 -11.46 -19.46
C ALA A 115 37.27 -12.13 -20.28
N THR A 116 36.53 -13.02 -19.63
CA THR A 116 35.38 -13.70 -20.23
C THR A 116 34.13 -12.82 -20.23
N ASP A 117 33.28 -12.99 -21.23
CA ASP A 117 31.97 -12.34 -21.36
C ASP A 117 31.11 -12.46 -20.07
N LYS A 118 31.25 -13.58 -19.35
CA LYS A 118 30.61 -13.80 -18.05
C LYS A 118 31.13 -12.84 -17.00
N GLN A 119 32.45 -12.64 -16.86
CA GLN A 119 33.03 -11.72 -15.89
C GLN A 119 32.57 -10.28 -16.14
N ILE A 120 32.56 -9.86 -17.40
CA ILE A 120 32.10 -8.52 -17.81
C ILE A 120 30.61 -8.34 -17.43
N SER A 121 29.76 -9.32 -17.74
CA SER A 121 28.35 -9.28 -17.36
C SER A 121 28.14 -9.24 -15.83
N THR A 122 29.01 -9.89 -15.05
CA THR A 122 28.92 -9.90 -13.59
C THR A 122 29.25 -8.54 -12.99
N ILE A 123 30.24 -7.83 -13.54
CA ILE A 123 30.61 -6.48 -13.09
C ILE A 123 29.40 -5.54 -13.21
N PHE A 124 28.76 -5.51 -14.39
CA PHE A 124 27.58 -4.65 -14.60
C PHE A 124 26.37 -5.07 -13.75
N ARG A 125 26.17 -6.37 -13.48
CA ARG A 125 25.13 -6.81 -12.53
C ARG A 125 25.41 -6.30 -11.13
N LEU A 126 26.65 -6.43 -10.65
CA LEU A 126 27.04 -5.96 -9.31
C LEU A 126 26.88 -4.45 -9.19
N GLU A 127 27.29 -3.69 -10.20
CA GLU A 127 27.14 -2.24 -10.22
C GLU A 127 25.65 -1.84 -10.17
N GLY A 128 24.80 -2.48 -10.98
CA GLY A 128 23.35 -2.28 -10.92
C GLY A 128 22.75 -2.60 -9.55
N HIS A 129 23.20 -3.68 -8.90
CA HIS A 129 22.75 -4.03 -7.55
C HIS A 129 23.20 -3.02 -6.50
N ILE A 130 24.42 -2.50 -6.57
CA ILE A 130 24.92 -1.46 -5.66
C ILE A 130 24.08 -0.19 -5.80
N ILE A 131 23.79 0.24 -7.02
CA ILE A 131 22.96 1.43 -7.29
C ILE A 131 21.54 1.23 -6.73
N SER A 132 20.94 0.07 -6.99
CA SER A 132 19.60 -0.26 -6.48
C SER A 132 19.55 -0.31 -4.96
N LEU A 133 20.56 -0.92 -4.31
CA LEU A 133 20.63 -1.01 -2.85
C LEU A 133 20.83 0.37 -2.21
N ALA A 134 21.72 1.19 -2.76
CA ALA A 134 21.93 2.56 -2.30
C ALA A 134 20.66 3.40 -2.44
N GLY A 135 19.97 3.29 -3.58
CA GLY A 135 18.68 3.96 -3.80
C GLY A 135 17.59 3.50 -2.83
N ALA A 136 17.50 2.19 -2.55
CA ALA A 136 16.54 1.63 -1.60
C ALA A 136 16.80 2.11 -0.17
N LEU A 137 18.07 2.13 0.27
CA LEU A 137 18.46 2.62 1.59
C LEU A 137 18.16 4.11 1.75
N LEU A 138 18.53 4.93 0.76
CA LEU A 138 18.25 6.37 0.76
C LEU A 138 16.74 6.64 0.73
N GLY A 139 15.99 5.90 -0.08
CA GLY A 139 14.53 6.00 -0.15
C GLY A 139 13.86 5.61 1.16
N LEU A 140 14.34 4.56 1.84
CA LEU A 140 13.83 4.15 3.14
C LEU A 140 14.11 5.22 4.21
N LEU A 141 15.32 5.78 4.20
CA LEU A 141 15.74 6.80 5.15
C LEU A 141 14.90 8.08 4.96
N LEU A 142 14.76 8.55 3.72
CA LEU A 142 13.92 9.70 3.39
C LEU A 142 12.45 9.46 3.70
N GLY A 143 11.90 8.28 3.34
CA GLY A 143 10.53 7.90 3.66
C GLY A 143 10.27 7.82 5.16
N GLY A 144 11.23 7.30 5.92
CA GLY A 144 11.20 7.26 7.38
C GLY A 144 11.21 8.66 8.01
N ILE A 145 12.10 9.55 7.54
CA ILE A 145 12.14 10.95 7.97
C ILE A 145 10.81 11.64 7.66
N LEU A 146 10.23 11.42 6.48
CA LEU A 146 8.93 11.99 6.11
C LEU A 146 7.81 11.47 7.00
N CYS A 147 7.78 10.18 7.32
CA CYS A 147 6.80 9.61 8.24
C CYS A 147 6.95 10.19 9.66
N TRP A 148 8.19 10.33 10.14
CA TRP A 148 8.48 10.94 11.44
C TRP A 148 8.08 12.41 11.47
N ALA A 149 8.43 13.19 10.45
CA ALA A 149 8.03 14.58 10.32
C ALA A 149 6.50 14.73 10.24
N GLN A 150 5.80 13.81 9.57
CA GLN A 150 4.34 13.79 9.53
C GLN A 150 3.72 13.48 10.91
N GLN A 151 4.35 12.62 11.72
CA GLN A 151 3.89 12.32 13.08
C GLN A 151 4.10 13.51 14.03
N GLU A 152 5.23 14.21 13.91
CA GLU A 152 5.60 15.32 14.80
C GLU A 152 4.89 16.63 14.42
N PHE A 153 4.81 16.94 13.12
CA PHE A 153 4.34 18.24 12.62
C PHE A 153 2.94 18.20 11.99
N GLY A 154 2.35 17.02 11.75
CA GLY A 154 1.01 16.90 11.18
C GLY A 154 0.82 17.61 9.82
N LEU A 155 1.84 17.60 8.97
CA LEU A 155 1.93 18.40 7.73
C LEU A 155 0.77 18.18 6.74
N VAL A 156 0.22 16.95 6.70
CA VAL A 156 -1.00 16.62 5.94
C VAL A 156 -2.17 16.47 6.90
N SER A 157 -2.95 17.55 7.06
CA SER A 157 -4.21 17.52 7.80
C SER A 157 -5.35 16.98 6.93
N MET A 158 -6.29 16.26 7.55
CA MET A 158 -7.56 15.95 6.89
C MET A 158 -8.34 17.26 6.78
N GLY A 159 -8.34 17.87 5.59
CA GLY A 159 -8.94 19.17 5.35
C GLY A 159 -10.23 19.42 6.12
N GLY A 160 -10.19 20.42 7.01
CA GLY A 160 -11.34 20.80 7.82
C GLY A 160 -10.97 21.72 8.97
N SER A 161 -10.85 23.02 8.67
CA SER A 161 -11.05 24.17 9.58
C SER A 161 -10.47 24.07 10.99
N GLU A 162 -9.46 24.91 11.23
CA GLU A 162 -8.94 25.31 12.54
C GLU A 162 -10.00 25.27 13.65
N GLY A 163 -9.81 24.40 14.65
CA GLY A 163 -10.43 24.58 15.97
C GLY A 163 -11.43 23.52 16.47
N LEU A 164 -11.68 22.38 15.80
CA LEU A 164 -12.65 21.38 16.31
C LEU A 164 -12.18 19.91 16.39
N TYR A 165 -10.91 19.62 16.09
CA TYR A 165 -10.36 18.27 16.24
C TYR A 165 -9.01 18.32 16.97
N ILE A 166 -8.92 17.62 18.12
CA ILE A 166 -7.70 17.47 18.94
C ILE A 166 -6.69 16.49 18.30
N VAL A 167 -6.96 16.02 17.07
CA VAL A 167 -6.07 15.12 16.32
C VAL A 167 -6.04 15.60 14.86
N ASP A 168 -5.04 16.42 14.54
CA ASP A 168 -4.96 17.18 13.27
C ASP A 168 -4.08 16.51 12.20
N ALA A 169 -3.64 15.26 12.42
CA ALA A 169 -2.75 14.54 11.50
C ALA A 169 -3.37 13.20 11.07
N TYR A 170 -3.28 12.88 9.78
CA TYR A 170 -3.59 11.53 9.28
C TYR A 170 -2.72 10.52 10.05
N PRO A 171 -3.28 9.59 10.83
CA PRO A 171 -2.49 8.73 11.71
C PRO A 171 -1.66 7.76 10.86
N VAL A 172 -0.38 8.12 10.62
CA VAL A 172 0.58 7.27 9.94
C VAL A 172 1.10 6.24 10.95
N SER A 173 0.51 5.05 10.91
CA SER A 173 1.01 3.89 11.64
C SER A 173 2.05 3.18 10.79
N VAL A 174 3.33 3.43 11.09
CA VAL A 174 4.44 2.77 10.40
C VAL A 174 4.62 1.37 10.98
N TYR A 175 4.15 0.36 10.27
CA TYR A 175 4.40 -1.03 10.63
C TYR A 175 5.72 -1.51 10.02
N LEU A 176 6.54 -2.18 10.83
CA LEU A 176 7.83 -2.73 10.39
C LEU A 176 7.64 -3.78 9.28
N THR A 177 6.50 -4.49 9.28
CA THR A 177 6.10 -5.44 8.25
C THR A 177 5.93 -4.79 6.89
N ASP A 178 5.35 -3.59 6.83
CA ASP A 178 5.09 -2.89 5.57
C ASP A 178 6.39 -2.37 4.97
N ILE A 179 7.29 -1.86 5.81
CA ILE A 179 8.67 -1.49 5.42
C ILE A 179 9.40 -2.69 4.82
N LEU A 180 9.38 -3.85 5.50
CA LEU A 180 10.03 -5.06 5.01
C LEU A 180 9.44 -5.52 3.67
N LEU A 181 8.13 -5.46 3.53
CA LEU A 181 7.43 -5.87 2.30
C LEU A 181 7.78 -4.93 1.13
N VAL A 182 7.81 -3.61 1.37
CA VAL A 182 8.25 -2.62 0.36
C VAL A 182 9.70 -2.85 -0.03
N LEU A 183 10.59 -3.07 0.95
CA LEU A 183 12.02 -3.31 0.68
C LEU A 183 12.22 -4.58 -0.17
N VAL A 184 11.54 -5.68 0.16
CA VAL A 184 11.61 -6.94 -0.60
C VAL A 184 11.05 -6.75 -2.02
N THR A 185 9.91 -6.08 -2.17
CA THR A 185 9.30 -5.86 -3.50
C THR A 185 10.18 -4.99 -4.39
N VAL A 186 10.76 -3.90 -3.86
CA VAL A 186 11.68 -3.03 -4.61
C VAL A 186 12.95 -3.78 -5.01
N LEU A 187 13.52 -4.59 -4.12
CA LEU A 187 14.71 -5.39 -4.44
C LEU A 187 14.42 -6.45 -5.51
N LEU A 188 13.30 -7.16 -5.41
CA LEU A 188 12.89 -8.15 -6.40
C LEU A 188 12.65 -7.52 -7.78
N VAL A 189 11.95 -6.39 -7.83
CA VAL A 189 11.66 -5.70 -9.09
C VAL A 189 12.93 -5.12 -9.69
N SER A 190 13.79 -4.51 -8.88
CA SER A 190 15.08 -3.99 -9.35
C SER A 190 15.97 -5.12 -9.87
N TRP A 191 16.00 -6.28 -9.19
CA TRP A 191 16.75 -7.43 -9.65
C TRP A 191 16.24 -7.94 -11.01
N LEU A 192 14.92 -8.08 -11.18
CA LEU A 192 14.32 -8.48 -12.46
C LEU A 192 14.65 -7.46 -13.57
N ALA A 193 14.54 -6.16 -13.26
CA ALA A 193 14.82 -5.07 -14.19
C ALA A 193 16.30 -5.00 -14.60
N ILE A 194 17.25 -5.39 -13.75
CA ILE A 194 18.68 -5.47 -14.08
C ILE A 194 18.99 -6.76 -14.84
N TRP A 195 18.37 -7.87 -14.46
CA TRP A 195 18.66 -9.18 -15.06
C TRP A 195 18.22 -9.26 -16.53
N TYR A 196 17.03 -8.75 -16.86
CA TYR A 196 16.48 -8.83 -18.22
C TYR A 196 17.35 -8.13 -19.29
N PRO A 197 17.72 -6.83 -19.15
CA PRO A 197 18.55 -6.13 -20.10
C PRO A 197 19.99 -6.61 -20.05
N VAL A 198 20.59 -6.88 -18.89
CA VAL A 198 22.00 -7.32 -18.86
C VAL A 198 22.15 -8.63 -19.63
N ASN A 199 21.21 -9.57 -19.50
CA ASN A 199 21.30 -10.84 -20.22
C ASN A 199 20.99 -10.69 -21.73
N TYR A 200 20.11 -9.75 -22.09
CA TYR A 200 19.75 -9.46 -23.49
C TYR A 200 20.81 -8.60 -24.22
N LEU A 201 21.24 -7.49 -23.64
CA LEU A 201 22.28 -6.59 -24.15
C LEU A 201 23.66 -7.22 -24.11
N SER A 202 24.02 -8.01 -23.08
CA SER A 202 25.30 -8.74 -23.06
C SER A 202 25.43 -9.62 -24.30
N LYS A 203 24.37 -10.37 -24.67
CA LYS A 203 24.37 -11.21 -25.86
C LYS A 203 24.47 -10.43 -27.17
N LYS A 204 23.92 -9.21 -27.23
CA LYS A 204 23.87 -8.40 -28.45
C LYS A 204 25.13 -7.54 -28.65
N ILE A 205 25.68 -6.97 -27.57
CA ILE A 205 26.89 -6.13 -27.59
C ILE A 205 28.15 -7.00 -27.69
N LEU A 206 28.21 -8.17 -27.04
CA LEU A 206 29.42 -9.03 -27.07
C LEU A 206 29.60 -9.81 -28.38
N LYS A 207 28.56 -9.89 -29.20
CA LYS A 207 28.60 -10.47 -30.56
C LYS A 207 29.10 -9.49 -31.64
N THR A 208 29.28 -8.19 -31.32
CA THR A 208 29.72 -7.15 -32.28
C THR A 208 31.03 -6.49 -31.86
#